data_AF-A0A9K3H319-F1
#
_entry.id   AF-A0A9K3H319-F1
#
_cell.length_a   1.000
_cell.length_b   1.000
_cell.length_c   1.000
_cell.angle_alpha   90.00
_cell.angle_beta   90.00
_cell.angle_gamma   90.00
#
_symmetry.space_group_name_H-M   'P 1'
#
loop_
_entity.id
_entity.type
_entity.pdbx_description
1 polymer ?
#
loop_
_entity_poly.entity_id
_entity_poly.type
_entity_poly.pdbx_seq_one_letter_code
_entity_poly.pdbx_strand_id
1 'polypeptide(L)'
;MPRSKVKLAFIENKKARKSSFMKRKECLKNKLKELCTLCGIEACAIIYSSYEPGLEVWPEDNTAFQNVLNAFLTKLPMERNKFMSNQDSYMKERISKAEGQIKKQIVTTRDFVKANLMSDCLSVATTRTEGSCGL
;
A
#
# COMPACT_ATOMS: atom_id res chain seq x y z
N MET A 1 -20.19 3.38 15.13
CA MET A 1 -20.32 2.74 13.80
C MET A 1 -18.98 2.10 13.43
N PRO A 2 -18.98 0.88 12.85
CA PRO A 2 -17.76 0.23 12.37
C PRO A 2 -17.05 1.12 11.35
N ARG A 3 -15.73 1.32 11.53
CA ARG A 3 -14.93 2.12 10.60
C ARG A 3 -14.77 1.35 9.30
N SER A 4 -15.34 1.86 8.21
CA SER A 4 -15.14 1.28 6.89
C SER A 4 -13.69 1.43 6.44
N LYS A 5 -13.21 0.44 5.66
CA LYS A 5 -11.86 0.44 5.11
C LYS A 5 -11.69 1.66 4.19
N VAL A 6 -10.65 2.45 4.45
CA VAL A 6 -10.35 3.65 3.67
C VAL A 6 -9.86 3.25 2.27
N LYS A 7 -10.51 3.78 1.22
CA LYS A 7 -10.02 3.70 -0.15
C LYS A 7 -8.88 4.72 -0.34
N LEU A 8 -7.70 4.26 -0.78
CA LEU A 8 -6.55 5.12 -1.08
C LEU A 8 -6.68 5.70 -2.49
N ALA A 9 -7.64 6.61 -2.65
CA ALA A 9 -7.91 7.34 -3.89
C ALA A 9 -8.20 8.81 -3.60
N PHE A 10 -8.25 9.64 -4.63
CA PHE A 10 -8.64 11.03 -4.49
C PHE A 10 -10.08 11.16 -3.96
N ILE A 11 -10.28 11.98 -2.93
CA ILE A 11 -11.61 12.19 -2.32
C ILE A 11 -12.33 13.28 -3.12
N GLU A 12 -13.31 12.93 -3.95
CA GLU A 12 -14.00 13.91 -4.81
C GLU A 12 -14.74 14.99 -4.01
N ASN A 13 -15.46 14.59 -2.95
CA ASN A 13 -16.20 15.50 -2.09
C ASN A 13 -15.25 16.50 -1.40
N LYS A 14 -15.35 17.78 -1.78
CA LYS A 14 -14.46 18.86 -1.32
C LYS A 14 -14.45 19.04 0.20
N LYS A 15 -15.63 18.98 0.86
CA LYS A 15 -15.74 19.14 2.33
C LYS A 15 -15.12 17.95 3.07
N ALA A 16 -15.40 16.73 2.60
CA ALA A 16 -14.79 15.52 3.16
C ALA A 16 -13.27 15.52 2.94
N ARG A 17 -12.79 15.94 1.76
CA ARG A 17 -11.37 16.05 1.44
C ARG A 17 -10.66 17.04 2.36
N LYS A 18 -11.21 18.25 2.56
CA LYS A 18 -10.65 19.25 3.49
C LYS A 18 -10.58 18.73 4.92
N SER A 19 -11.67 18.13 5.45
CA SER A 19 -11.67 17.58 6.80
C SER A 19 -10.68 16.43 6.97
N SER A 20 -10.60 15.54 5.98
CA SER A 20 -9.63 14.45 5.97
C SER A 20 -8.20 14.96 5.91
N PHE A 21 -7.91 15.99 5.11
CA PHE A 21 -6.60 16.62 5.03
C PHE A 21 -6.17 17.15 6.41
N MET A 22 -6.99 17.98 7.06
CA MET A 22 -6.65 18.56 8.37
C MET A 22 -6.36 17.46 9.41
N LYS A 23 -7.20 16.43 9.49
CA LYS A 23 -7.00 15.33 10.45
C LYS A 23 -5.75 14.50 10.15
N ARG A 24 -5.49 14.18 8.88
CA ARG A 24 -4.32 13.37 8.49
C ARG A 24 -3.02 14.14 8.62
N LYS A 25 -3.03 15.45 8.38
CA LYS A 25 -1.91 16.36 8.57
C LYS A 25 -1.41 16.34 10.02
N GLU A 26 -2.32 16.56 10.97
CA GLU A 26 -1.98 16.51 12.41
C GLU A 26 -1.54 15.11 12.84
N CYS A 27 -2.23 14.07 12.35
CA CYS A 27 -1.83 12.68 12.61
C CYS A 27 -0.41 12.38 12.11
N LEU A 28 -0.04 12.87 10.91
CA LEU A 28 1.29 12.69 10.35
C LEU A 28 2.36 13.35 11.23
N LYS A 29 2.16 14.61 11.64
CA LYS A 29 3.08 15.32 12.54
C LYS A 29 3.26 14.58 13.87
N ASN A 30 2.18 14.09 14.46
CA ASN A 30 2.24 13.32 15.71
C ASN A 30 2.97 11.99 15.53
N LYS A 31 2.72 11.26 14.44
CA LYS A 31 3.42 10.00 14.16
C LYS A 31 4.90 10.19 13.87
N LEU A 32 5.27 11.28 13.20
CA LEU A 32 6.68 11.64 13.02
C LEU A 32 7.35 11.94 14.37
N LYS A 33 6.69 12.73 15.23
CA LYS A 33 7.20 13.00 16.58
C LYS A 33 7.43 11.72 17.38
N GLU A 34 6.46 10.82 17.39
CA GLU A 34 6.57 9.51 18.05
C GLU A 34 7.73 8.70 17.46
N LEU A 35 7.86 8.64 16.14
CA LEU A 35 8.92 7.89 15.46
C LEU A 35 10.31 8.44 15.81
N CYS A 36 10.50 9.76 15.76
CA CYS A 36 11.75 10.40 16.14
C CYS A 36 12.10 10.10 17.61
N THR A 37 11.10 10.14 18.50
CA THR A 37 11.29 9.88 19.93
C THR A 37 11.65 8.43 20.22
N LEU A 38 10.93 7.48 19.61
CA LEU A 38 11.10 6.04 19.88
C LEU A 38 12.33 5.45 19.22
N CYS A 39 12.69 5.93 18.03
CA CYS A 39 13.77 5.37 17.24
C CYS A 39 15.05 6.21 17.27
N GLY A 40 15.04 7.40 17.89
CA GLY A 40 16.19 8.29 17.93
C GLY A 40 16.61 8.78 16.55
N ILE A 41 15.66 8.92 15.62
CA ILE A 41 15.93 9.39 14.26
C ILE A 41 15.55 10.86 14.09
N GLU A 42 16.21 11.52 13.15
CA GLU A 42 15.84 12.86 12.71
C GLU A 42 14.94 12.78 11.48
N ALA A 43 13.84 13.54 11.50
CA ALA A 43 12.90 13.62 10.39
C ALA A 43 12.27 15.01 10.31
N CYS A 44 11.89 15.40 9.10
CA CYS A 44 11.12 16.60 8.84
C CYS A 44 10.03 16.33 7.80
N ALA A 45 9.01 17.18 7.76
CA ALA A 45 7.95 17.14 6.76
C ALA A 45 7.73 18.51 6.13
N ILE A 46 7.43 18.50 4.83
CA ILE A 46 7.00 19.67 4.06
C ILE A 46 5.61 19.35 3.50
N ILE A 47 4.62 20.17 3.84
CA ILE A 47 3.21 19.90 3.56
C ILE A 47 2.60 21.09 2.82
N TYR A 48 2.15 20.83 1.60
CA TYR A 48 1.44 21.81 0.78
C TYR A 48 -0.06 21.68 1.00
N SER A 49 -0.70 22.79 1.34
CA SER A 49 -2.16 22.88 1.50
C SER A 49 -2.74 23.85 0.47
N SER A 50 -3.83 23.45 -0.18
CA SER A 50 -4.68 24.40 -0.94
C SER A 50 -5.80 24.98 -0.08
N TYR A 51 -5.85 24.62 1.21
CA TYR A 51 -6.92 24.99 2.14
C TYR A 51 -6.48 26.03 3.17
N GLU A 52 -5.19 26.14 3.41
CA GLU A 52 -4.55 27.08 4.33
C GLU A 52 -3.46 27.81 3.55
N PRO A 53 -3.29 29.12 3.77
CA PRO A 53 -2.22 29.87 3.14
C PRO A 53 -0.85 29.43 3.68
N GLY A 54 0.14 29.36 2.79
CA GLY A 54 1.53 29.12 3.15
C GLY A 54 2.00 27.67 3.03
N LEU A 55 3.32 27.51 3.11
CA LEU A 55 3.99 26.22 3.20
C LEU A 55 4.05 25.80 4.67
N GLU A 56 3.49 24.65 5.02
CA GLU A 56 3.61 24.12 6.37
C GLU A 56 4.81 23.19 6.46
N VAL A 57 5.63 23.39 7.48
CA VAL A 57 6.81 22.57 7.76
C VAL A 57 6.71 22.00 9.18
N TRP A 58 7.29 20.81 9.36
CA TRP A 58 7.48 20.22 10.67
C TRP A 58 8.92 19.70 10.79
N PRO A 59 9.62 19.94 11.92
CA PRO A 59 9.20 20.72 13.09
C PRO A 59 8.96 22.21 12.77
N GLU A 60 8.16 22.89 13.61
CA GLU A 60 7.92 24.34 13.47
C GLU A 60 9.15 25.17 13.84
N ASP A 61 10.06 24.61 14.65
CA ASP A 61 11.39 25.17 14.87
C ASP A 61 12.20 25.14 13.56
N ASN A 62 12.41 26.33 13.00
CA ASN A 62 13.14 26.52 11.75
C ASN A 62 14.56 25.95 11.84
N THR A 63 15.23 26.02 12.99
CA THR A 63 16.60 25.50 13.13
C THR A 63 16.63 23.98 13.00
N ALA A 64 15.75 23.30 13.74
CA ALA A 64 15.63 21.85 13.67
C ALA A 64 15.24 21.37 12.27
N PHE A 65 14.26 22.05 11.65
CA PHE A 65 13.85 21.76 10.27
C PHE A 65 15.01 21.92 9.27
N GLN A 66 15.73 23.05 9.32
CA GLN A 66 16.84 23.33 8.40
C GLN A 66 17.99 22.35 8.59
N ASN A 67 18.30 21.94 9.82
CA ASN A 67 19.35 20.96 10.07
C ASN A 67 19.07 19.63 9.36
N VAL A 68 17.86 19.09 9.51
CA VAL A 68 17.46 17.84 8.85
C VAL A 68 17.43 17.99 7.33
N LEU A 69 16.88 19.10 6.83
CA LEU A 69 16.81 19.37 5.39
C LEU A 69 18.21 19.48 4.78
N ASN A 70 19.12 20.24 5.40
CA ASN A 70 20.49 20.41 4.93
C ASN A 70 21.27 19.10 5.00
N ALA A 71 21.12 18.32 6.09
CA ALA A 71 21.70 17.00 6.20
C ALA A 71 21.22 16.06 5.06
N PHE A 72 19.97 16.16 4.63
CA PHE A 72 19.44 15.41 3.50
C PHE A 72 19.99 15.91 2.14
N LEU A 73 20.04 17.22 1.94
CA LEU A 73 20.49 17.85 0.69
C LEU A 73 22.00 17.72 0.44
N THR A 74 22.79 17.52 1.49
CA THR A 74 24.24 17.29 1.41
C THR A 74 24.61 15.84 1.10
N LYS A 75 23.69 14.87 1.26
CA LYS A 75 23.95 13.47 0.89
C LYS A 75 24.08 13.28 -0.60
N LEU A 76 24.96 12.34 -0.99
CA LEU A 76 25.15 11.92 -2.38
C LEU A 76 23.83 11.39 -2.97
N PRO A 77 23.56 11.59 -4.28
CA PRO A 77 22.32 11.15 -4.91
C PRO A 77 22.01 9.65 -4.73
N MET A 78 23.04 8.80 -4.77
CA MET A 78 22.86 7.35 -4.57
C MET A 78 22.38 7.01 -3.15
N GLU A 79 22.94 7.67 -2.13
CA GLU A 79 22.53 7.48 -0.73
C GLU A 79 21.11 8.01 -0.49
N ARG A 80 20.81 9.17 -1.08
CA ARG A 80 19.49 9.80 -1.00
C ARG A 80 18.41 8.92 -1.61
N ASN A 81 18.68 8.37 -2.80
CA ASN A 81 17.69 7.64 -3.58
C ASN A 81 17.50 6.19 -3.10
N LYS A 82 18.43 5.64 -2.30
CA LYS A 82 18.40 4.24 -1.85
C LYS A 82 17.07 3.80 -1.23
N PHE A 83 16.43 4.69 -0.47
CA PHE A 83 15.16 4.44 0.20
C PHE A 83 14.08 5.45 -0.17
N MET A 84 14.34 6.29 -1.17
CA MET A 84 13.38 7.31 -1.57
C MET A 84 12.22 6.66 -2.31
N SER A 85 11.01 6.90 -1.81
CA SER A 85 9.78 6.45 -2.44
C SER A 85 8.92 7.66 -2.79
N ASN A 86 8.27 7.59 -3.93
CA ASN A 86 7.32 8.61 -4.40
C ASN A 86 6.01 7.94 -4.81
N GLN A 87 5.02 8.75 -5.20
CA GLN A 87 3.71 8.21 -5.56
C GLN A 87 3.79 7.26 -6.76
N ASP A 88 4.61 7.55 -7.77
CA ASP A 88 4.74 6.71 -8.97
C ASP A 88 5.35 5.34 -8.64
N SER A 89 6.49 5.30 -7.96
CA SER A 89 7.15 4.07 -7.51
C SER A 89 6.24 3.24 -6.59
N TYR A 90 5.53 3.88 -5.65
CA TYR A 90 4.55 3.20 -4.80
C TYR A 90 3.41 2.59 -5.62
N MET A 91 2.84 3.33 -6.58
CA MET A 91 1.76 2.80 -7.42
C MET A 91 2.24 1.63 -8.28
N LYS A 92 3.45 1.70 -8.86
CA LYS A 92 4.07 0.59 -9.59
C LYS A 92 4.24 -0.65 -8.71
N GLU A 93 4.70 -0.49 -7.48
CA GLU A 93 4.83 -1.59 -6.51
C GLU A 93 3.46 -2.23 -6.20
N ARG A 94 2.42 -1.40 -6.01
CA ARG A 94 1.05 -1.87 -5.76
C ARG A 94 0.47 -2.63 -6.95
N ILE A 95 0.73 -2.17 -8.18
CA ILE A 95 0.33 -2.85 -9.41
C ILE A 95 1.03 -4.21 -9.50
N SER A 96 2.35 -4.25 -9.33
CA SER A 96 3.13 -5.49 -9.37
C SER A 96 2.64 -6.52 -8.34
N LYS A 97 2.31 -6.07 -7.12
CA LYS A 97 1.70 -6.93 -6.08
C LYS A 97 0.34 -7.48 -6.51
N ALA A 98 -0.50 -6.68 -7.15
CA ALA A 98 -1.81 -7.11 -7.64
C ALA A 98 -1.65 -8.13 -8.79
N GLU A 99 -0.76 -7.88 -9.74
CA GLU A 99 -0.43 -8.82 -10.83
C GLU A 99 0.07 -10.17 -10.29
N GLY A 100 0.92 -10.13 -9.25
CA GLY A 100 1.38 -11.34 -8.58
C GLY A 100 0.25 -12.14 -7.94
N GLN A 101 -0.73 -11.48 -7.33
CA GLN A 101 -1.92 -12.15 -6.77
C GLN A 101 -2.79 -12.77 -7.87
N ILE A 102 -2.99 -12.07 -8.99
CA ILE A 102 -3.71 -12.59 -10.15
C ILE A 102 -3.04 -13.85 -10.70
N LYS A 103 -1.71 -13.82 -10.89
CA LYS A 103 -0.95 -14.99 -11.37
C LYS A 103 -1.09 -16.19 -10.44
N LYS A 104 -1.01 -15.99 -9.12
CA LYS A 104 -1.23 -17.06 -8.13
C LYS A 104 -2.63 -17.63 -8.25
N GLN A 105 -3.65 -16.79 -8.37
CA GLN A 105 -5.04 -17.24 -8.48
C GLN A 105 -5.27 -18.06 -9.75
N ILE A 106 -4.67 -17.67 -10.89
CA ILE A 106 -4.76 -18.43 -12.15
C ILE A 106 -4.18 -19.84 -11.98
N VAL A 107 -3.01 -19.96 -11.33
CA VAL A 107 -2.38 -21.26 -11.07
C VAL A 107 -3.27 -22.11 -10.15
N THR A 108 -3.73 -21.55 -9.03
CA THR A 108 -4.63 -22.24 -8.10
C THR A 108 -5.90 -22.73 -8.78
N THR A 109 -6.54 -21.89 -9.61
CA THR A 109 -7.74 -22.27 -10.37
C THR A 109 -7.42 -23.40 -11.36
N ARG A 110 -6.28 -23.35 -12.05
CA ARG A 110 -5.86 -24.40 -12.99
C ARG A 110 -5.65 -25.75 -12.27
N ASP A 111 -5.02 -25.73 -11.10
CA ASP A 111 -4.77 -26.94 -10.33
C ASP A 111 -6.06 -27.52 -9.76
N PHE A 112 -6.98 -26.65 -9.31
CA PHE A 112 -8.32 -27.06 -8.88
C PHE A 112 -9.13 -27.70 -10.02
N VAL A 113 -9.13 -27.08 -11.21
CA VAL A 113 -9.82 -27.64 -12.40
C VAL A 113 -9.26 -29.01 -12.77
N LYS A 114 -7.92 -29.18 -12.74
CA LYS A 114 -7.30 -30.49 -13.00
C LYS A 114 -7.73 -31.55 -11.97
N ALA A 115 -7.73 -31.20 -10.69
CA ALA A 115 -8.14 -32.12 -9.63
C ALA A 115 -9.59 -32.58 -9.80
N ASN A 116 -10.50 -31.66 -10.11
CA ASN A 116 -11.90 -31.98 -10.36
C ASN A 116 -12.07 -32.85 -11.60
N LEU A 117 -11.38 -32.53 -12.71
CA LEU A 117 -11.45 -33.33 -13.93
C LEU A 117 -10.98 -34.78 -13.68
N MET A 118 -9.90 -34.96 -12.92
CA MET A 118 -9.43 -36.30 -12.53
C MET A 118 -10.48 -37.05 -11.71
N SER A 119 -11.14 -36.38 -10.76
CA SER A 119 -12.23 -36.96 -9.98
C SER A 119 -13.41 -37.38 -10.84
N ASP A 120 -13.81 -36.55 -11.80
CA ASP A 120 -14.90 -36.84 -12.74
C ASP A 120 -14.56 -38.02 -13.67
N CYS A 121 -13.31 -38.12 -14.14
CA CYS A 121 -12.88 -39.27 -14.93
C CYS A 121 -12.94 -40.58 -14.13
N LEU A 122 -12.59 -40.56 -12.84
CA LEU A 122 -12.63 -41.74 -11.98
C LEU A 122 -14.06 -42.18 -11.67
N SER A 123 -14.99 -41.25 -11.44
CA SER A 123 -16.41 -41.59 -11.23
C SER A 123 -17.07 -42.19 -12.47
N VAL A 124 -16.74 -41.68 -13.67
CA VAL A 124 -17.18 -42.26 -14.96
C VAL A 124 -16.58 -43.66 -15.21
N ALA A 125 -15.33 -43.90 -14.82
CA ALA A 125 -14.73 -45.22 -14.94
C ALA A 125 -15.42 -46.26 -14.02
N THR A 126 -15.78 -45.84 -12.80
CA THR A 126 -16.40 -46.72 -11.78
C THR A 126 -17.83 -47.12 -12.17
N THR A 127 -18.59 -46.19 -12.76
CA THR A 127 -19.95 -46.45 -13.27
C THR A 127 -19.98 -47.33 -14.54
N ARG A 128 -18.90 -47.37 -15.34
CA ARG A 128 -18.78 -48.26 -16.52
C ARG A 128 -18.42 -49.71 -16.16
N THR A 129 -17.67 -49.92 -15.07
CA THR A 129 -17.31 -51.27 -14.62
C THR A 129 -18.49 -52.04 -14.02
N GLU A 130 -19.46 -51.35 -13.41
CA GLU A 130 -20.68 -51.98 -12.89
C GLU A 130 -21.71 -52.33 -13.98
N GLY A 131 -21.64 -51.70 -15.16
CA GLY A 131 -22.54 -51.97 -16.30
C GLY A 131 -22.09 -53.07 -17.27
N SER A 132 -20.89 -53.66 -17.09
CA SER A 132 -20.32 -54.63 -18.03
C SER A 132 -20.25 -56.08 -17.49
N CYS A 133 -20.74 -56.32 -16.26
CA CYS A 133 -20.87 -57.65 -15.66
C CYS A 133 -22.35 -57.98 -15.44
N GLY A 134 -23.12 -57.94 -16.52
CA GLY A 134 -24.57 -58.14 -16.53
C GLY A 134 -25.05 -58.67 -17.89
N LEU A 135 -24.39 -59.73 -18.38
CA LEU A 135 -24.89 -60.64 -19.41
C LEU A 135 -24.54 -62.07 -19.00
#